data_AF-A0A1R4B593-F1
#
_entry.id   AF-A0A1R4B593-F1
#
_cell.length_a   1.000
_cell.length_b   1.000
_cell.length_c   1.000
_cell.angle_alpha   90.00
_cell.angle_beta   90.00
_cell.angle_gamma   90.00
#
_symmetry.space_group_name_H-M   'P 1'
#
loop_
_entity.id
_entity.type
_entity.pdbx_description
1 polymer ?
#
loop_
_entity_poly.entity_id
_entity_poly.type
_entity_poly.pdbx_seq_one_letter_code
_entity_poly.pdbx_strand_id
1 'polypeptide(L)'
;MFNKMYVESSLNNDKYGFSEKLREYLNTGDVSKFLPDELSLEIEIILNDAYSLNDSEATKVAQNALFMIYQINLTNPLSLPAERQFNPVVCQIRSKIESSWLAFEFKSSPRMTFSEEYETFGDYLKSVWTSHIASHHPLFDFLEKSASKEQLGIFLKSDSALNLIFLIWLHILLLVQNKVLEVPLVKIYGMK
;
A
#
# COMPACT_ATOMS: atom_id res chain seq x y z
N MET A 1 12.07 12.71 5.13
CA MET A 1 10.79 12.14 4.63
C MET A 1 9.88 11.71 5.79
N PHE A 2 10.40 11.35 6.98
CA PHE A 2 9.63 10.90 8.16
C PHE A 2 9.56 11.94 9.30
N ASN A 3 9.05 13.14 9.03
CA ASN A 3 8.87 14.15 10.09
C ASN A 3 7.73 15.12 9.79
N LYS A 4 6.74 14.68 9.02
CA LYS A 4 5.56 15.50 8.78
C LYS A 4 4.68 15.48 10.03
N MET A 5 4.18 16.66 10.39
CA MET A 5 3.24 16.82 11.50
C MET A 5 1.78 16.56 11.10
N TYR A 6 1.53 16.42 9.80
CA TYR A 6 0.21 16.27 9.22
C TYR A 6 0.25 15.29 8.04
N VAL A 7 -0.88 14.64 7.79
CA VAL A 7 -1.15 13.79 6.63
C VAL A 7 -1.58 14.67 5.46
N GLU A 8 -1.06 14.38 4.27
CA GLU A 8 -1.42 15.10 3.04
C GLU A 8 -2.27 14.21 2.13
N SER A 9 -3.28 14.79 1.49
CA SER A 9 -4.01 14.13 0.41
C SER A 9 -3.26 14.32 -0.90
N SER A 10 -3.22 13.27 -1.74
CA SER A 10 -2.72 13.37 -3.13
C SER A 10 -3.79 13.84 -4.10
N LEU A 11 -5.06 13.84 -3.67
CA LEU A 11 -6.21 14.32 -4.44
C LEU A 11 -6.79 15.56 -3.78
N ASN A 12 -7.06 16.57 -4.60
CA ASN A 12 -7.81 17.74 -4.19
C ASN A 12 -9.18 17.69 -4.86
N ASN A 13 -10.24 17.88 -4.07
CA ASN A 13 -11.60 18.03 -4.55
C ASN A 13 -12.14 16.80 -5.33
N ASP A 14 -12.19 15.64 -4.67
CA ASP A 14 -12.81 14.46 -5.25
C ASP A 14 -14.34 14.57 -5.35
N LYS A 15 -14.93 13.77 -6.24
CA LYS A 15 -16.38 13.69 -6.50
C LYS A 15 -17.23 13.50 -5.23
N TYR A 16 -16.67 12.89 -4.18
CA TYR A 16 -17.38 12.56 -2.95
C TYR A 16 -17.08 13.55 -1.82
N GLY A 17 -16.08 14.44 -2.00
CA GLY A 17 -15.53 15.28 -0.93
C GLY A 17 -14.85 14.48 0.19
N PHE A 18 -14.67 13.18 0.01
CA PHE A 18 -14.25 12.26 1.07
C PHE A 18 -12.79 12.47 1.46
N SER A 19 -11.92 12.75 0.49
CA SER A 19 -10.48 12.92 0.75
C SER A 19 -10.21 14.12 1.66
N GLU A 20 -10.95 15.21 1.46
CA GLU A 20 -10.86 16.41 2.27
C GLU A 20 -11.40 16.16 3.68
N LYS A 21 -12.59 15.55 3.81
CA LYS A 21 -13.15 15.15 5.11
C LYS A 21 -12.21 14.23 5.89
N LEU A 22 -11.66 13.19 5.24
CA LEU A 22 -10.73 12.26 5.89
C LEU A 22 -9.43 12.96 6.30
N ARG A 23 -8.90 13.86 5.46
CA ARG A 23 -7.70 14.66 5.80
C ARG A 23 -7.95 15.55 7.01
N GLU A 24 -9.08 16.25 7.04
CA GLU A 24 -9.47 17.08 8.18
C GLU A 24 -9.65 16.23 9.43
N TYR A 25 -10.32 15.08 9.31
CA TYR A 25 -10.45 14.13 10.40
C TYR A 25 -9.07 13.75 10.94
N LEU A 26 -8.17 13.24 10.10
CA LEU A 26 -6.85 12.76 10.54
C LEU A 26 -5.96 13.85 11.16
N ASN A 27 -6.07 15.10 10.72
CA ASN A 27 -5.16 16.18 11.14
C ASN A 27 -5.70 17.07 12.27
N THR A 28 -7.01 17.13 12.49
CA THR A 28 -7.61 18.00 13.51
C THR A 28 -7.82 17.26 14.83
N GLY A 29 -7.97 17.96 15.95
CA GLY A 29 -8.33 17.36 17.25
C GLY A 29 -9.84 17.21 17.47
N ASP A 30 -10.66 17.75 16.55
CA ASP A 30 -12.10 17.88 16.75
C ASP A 30 -12.86 16.70 16.12
N VAL A 31 -12.84 15.57 16.83
CA VAL A 31 -13.59 14.36 16.45
C VAL A 31 -15.11 14.61 16.48
N SER A 32 -15.57 15.65 17.18
CA SER A 32 -17.01 15.94 17.35
C SER A 32 -17.68 16.51 16.10
N LYS A 33 -16.88 17.04 15.16
CA LYS A 33 -17.37 17.56 13.87
C LYS A 33 -17.75 16.48 12.86
N PHE A 34 -17.26 15.26 13.05
CA PHE A 34 -17.47 14.16 12.10
C PHE A 34 -18.10 13.00 12.84
N LEU A 35 -19.31 12.62 12.46
CA LEU A 35 -19.94 11.42 12.99
C LEU A 35 -19.15 10.21 12.43
N PRO A 36 -18.54 9.38 13.29
CA PRO A 36 -17.80 8.17 12.90
C PRO A 36 -18.53 7.28 11.88
N ASP A 37 -19.85 7.20 12.03
CA ASP A 37 -20.73 6.39 11.19
C ASP A 37 -20.88 6.98 9.78
N GLU A 38 -20.80 8.31 9.62
CA GLU A 38 -20.93 8.99 8.32
C GLU A 38 -19.75 8.64 7.40
N LEU A 39 -18.50 8.79 7.90
CA LEU A 39 -17.30 8.42 7.13
C LEU A 39 -17.29 6.93 6.76
N SER A 40 -17.79 6.09 7.66
CA SER A 40 -17.84 4.64 7.47
C SER A 40 -18.87 4.21 6.42
N LEU A 41 -19.96 4.97 6.26
CA LEU A 41 -20.97 4.76 5.23
C LEU A 41 -20.54 5.34 3.88
N GLU A 42 -19.93 6.53 3.87
CA GLU A 42 -19.42 7.15 2.66
C GLU A 42 -18.37 6.27 1.96
N ILE A 43 -17.46 5.66 2.74
CA ILE A 43 -16.47 4.76 2.14
C ILE A 43 -17.11 3.50 1.55
N GLU A 44 -18.21 2.98 2.10
CA GLU A 44 -18.90 1.82 1.52
C GLU A 44 -19.49 2.15 0.14
N ILE A 45 -20.05 3.35 -0.02
CA ILE A 45 -20.56 3.83 -1.31
C ILE A 45 -19.42 3.94 -2.32
N ILE A 46 -18.30 4.56 -1.92
CA ILE A 46 -17.11 4.72 -2.78
C ILE A 46 -16.55 3.35 -3.18
N LEU A 47 -16.47 2.39 -2.26
CA LEU A 47 -15.95 1.05 -2.55
C LEU A 47 -16.86 0.27 -3.49
N ASN A 48 -18.19 0.42 -3.36
CA ASN A 48 -19.13 -0.17 -4.30
C ASN A 48 -18.96 0.44 -5.70
N ASP A 49 -18.84 1.76 -5.81
CA ASP A 49 -18.60 2.42 -7.10
C ASP A 49 -17.26 1.99 -7.71
N ALA A 50 -16.21 1.90 -6.89
CA ALA A 50 -14.87 1.54 -7.34
C ALA A 50 -14.79 0.09 -7.86
N TYR A 51 -15.33 -0.88 -7.12
CA TYR A 51 -15.07 -2.29 -7.37
C TYR A 51 -16.26 -3.08 -7.94
N SER A 52 -17.49 -2.62 -7.70
CA SER A 52 -18.69 -3.20 -8.33
C SER A 52 -18.99 -2.53 -9.67
N LEU A 53 -18.86 -1.20 -9.76
CA LEU A 53 -19.16 -0.42 -10.96
C LEU A 53 -17.93 -0.10 -11.82
N ASN A 54 -16.72 -0.46 -11.37
CA ASN A 54 -15.45 -0.16 -12.04
C ASN A 54 -15.25 1.35 -12.32
N ASP A 55 -15.71 2.23 -11.43
CA ASP A 55 -15.47 3.67 -11.55
C ASP A 55 -14.02 3.99 -11.16
N SER A 56 -13.23 4.37 -12.17
CA SER A 56 -11.82 4.74 -12.01
C SER A 56 -11.61 5.89 -11.03
N GLU A 57 -12.52 6.86 -10.96
CA GLU A 57 -12.42 7.97 -10.01
C GLU A 57 -12.66 7.49 -8.59
N ALA A 58 -13.66 6.63 -8.36
CA ALA A 58 -13.91 6.04 -7.06
C ALA A 58 -12.72 5.18 -6.59
N THR A 59 -12.07 4.43 -7.49
CA THR A 59 -10.83 3.70 -7.18
C THR A 59 -9.72 4.66 -6.73
N LYS A 60 -9.51 5.78 -7.43
CA LYS A 60 -8.51 6.78 -7.03
C LYS A 60 -8.79 7.33 -5.63
N VAL A 61 -10.05 7.62 -5.31
CA VAL A 61 -10.45 8.12 -3.98
C VAL A 61 -10.17 7.07 -2.90
N ALA A 62 -10.56 5.81 -3.12
CA ALA A 62 -10.29 4.71 -2.19
C ALA A 62 -8.78 4.51 -1.95
N GLN A 63 -7.97 4.54 -3.01
CA GLN A 63 -6.52 4.40 -2.90
C GLN A 63 -5.86 5.62 -2.24
N ASN A 64 -6.34 6.83 -2.51
CA ASN A 64 -5.88 8.04 -1.82
C ASN A 64 -6.20 8.01 -0.33
N ALA A 65 -7.38 7.51 0.05
CA ALA A 65 -7.76 7.30 1.44
C ALA A 65 -6.81 6.32 2.14
N LEU A 66 -6.53 5.17 1.50
CA LEU A 66 -5.58 4.19 2.03
C LEU A 66 -4.17 4.77 2.17
N PHE A 67 -3.72 5.55 1.18
CA PHE A 67 -2.45 6.25 1.20
C PHE A 67 -2.35 7.23 2.38
N MET A 68 -3.39 8.02 2.64
CA MET A 68 -3.44 8.92 3.79
C MET A 68 -3.39 8.16 5.13
N ILE A 69 -4.07 7.03 5.24
CA ILE A 69 -4.05 6.19 6.45
C ILE A 69 -2.66 5.61 6.68
N TYR A 70 -1.98 5.11 5.63
CA TYR A 70 -0.61 4.59 5.78
C TYR A 70 0.42 5.67 6.06
N GLN A 71 0.20 6.90 5.59
CA GLN A 71 1.06 8.04 5.95
C GLN A 71 1.12 8.28 7.45
N ILE A 72 0.08 7.94 8.22
CA ILE A 72 0.09 8.07 9.69
C ILE A 72 1.33 7.38 10.29
N ASN A 73 1.67 6.18 9.83
CA ASN A 73 2.83 5.43 10.30
C ASN A 73 4.17 6.11 9.99
N LEU A 74 4.16 7.10 9.09
CA LEU A 74 5.33 7.86 8.63
C LEU A 74 5.36 9.29 9.19
N THR A 75 4.31 9.70 9.92
CA THR A 75 4.25 11.01 10.59
C THR A 75 5.06 11.02 11.89
N ASN A 76 5.30 12.21 12.43
CA ASN A 76 5.98 12.35 13.72
C ASN A 76 5.18 11.63 14.83
N PRO A 77 5.80 10.82 15.70
CA PRO A 77 5.09 10.08 16.76
C PRO A 77 4.30 10.95 17.75
N LEU A 78 4.65 12.24 17.88
CA LEU A 78 3.97 13.21 18.74
C LEU A 78 2.91 14.04 17.99
N SER A 79 2.63 13.69 16.74
CA SER A 79 1.62 14.39 15.93
C SER A 79 0.22 13.83 16.15
N LEU A 80 -0.79 14.66 15.97
CA LEU A 80 -2.21 14.28 16.04
C LEU A 80 -2.57 13.07 15.15
N PRO A 81 -2.08 12.98 13.89
CA PRO A 81 -2.31 11.78 13.08
C PRO A 81 -1.78 10.51 13.72
N ALA A 82 -0.59 10.54 14.34
CA ALA A 82 0.01 9.37 14.97
C ALA A 82 -0.83 8.83 16.14
N GLU A 83 -1.48 9.71 16.91
CA GLU A 83 -2.43 9.31 17.95
C GLU A 83 -3.65 8.55 17.38
N ARG A 84 -4.00 8.81 16.12
CA ARG A 84 -5.14 8.20 15.43
C ARG A 84 -4.83 6.89 14.72
N GLN A 85 -3.59 6.40 14.78
CA GLN A 85 -3.17 5.15 14.10
C GLN A 85 -4.02 3.93 14.52
N PHE A 86 -4.50 3.92 15.76
CA PHE A 86 -5.35 2.85 16.34
C PHE A 86 -6.78 3.30 16.57
N ASN A 87 -7.18 4.46 16.04
CA ASN A 87 -8.56 4.90 16.15
C ASN A 87 -9.49 3.86 15.47
N PRO A 88 -10.57 3.41 16.13
CA PRO A 88 -11.46 2.37 15.59
C PRO A 88 -12.01 2.70 14.20
N VAL A 89 -12.35 3.95 13.94
CA VAL A 89 -12.90 4.42 12.65
C VAL A 89 -11.85 4.29 11.55
N VAL A 90 -10.63 4.74 11.82
CA VAL A 90 -9.51 4.66 10.87
C VAL A 90 -9.19 3.20 10.55
N CYS A 91 -9.14 2.35 11.57
CA CYS A 91 -8.94 0.91 11.41
C CYS A 91 -10.07 0.26 10.58
N GLN A 92 -11.33 0.63 10.83
CA GLN A 92 -12.47 0.11 10.08
C GLN A 92 -12.43 0.53 8.60
N ILE A 93 -12.19 1.81 8.33
CA ILE A 93 -12.06 2.34 6.96
C ILE A 93 -10.93 1.61 6.24
N ARG A 94 -9.75 1.46 6.87
CA ARG A 94 -8.62 0.72 6.32
C ARG A 94 -9.01 -0.72 5.98
N SER A 95 -9.57 -1.45 6.94
CA SER A 95 -9.95 -2.86 6.75
C SER A 95 -10.98 -3.04 5.63
N LYS A 96 -11.96 -2.11 5.50
CA LYS A 96 -12.95 -2.14 4.41
C LYS A 96 -12.28 -1.95 3.06
N ILE A 97 -11.43 -0.92 2.92
CA ILE A 97 -10.74 -0.64 1.66
C ILE A 97 -9.84 -1.82 1.26
N GLU A 98 -9.01 -2.31 2.18
CA GLU A 98 -8.11 -3.44 1.94
C GLU A 98 -8.89 -4.69 1.54
N SER A 99 -9.96 -5.03 2.27
CA SER A 99 -10.75 -6.24 1.98
C SER A 99 -11.42 -6.17 0.61
N SER A 100 -12.05 -5.04 0.27
CA SER A 100 -12.70 -4.84 -1.04
C SER A 100 -11.69 -4.83 -2.18
N TRP A 101 -10.55 -4.16 -2.00
CA TRP A 101 -9.49 -4.11 -3.00
C TRP A 101 -8.89 -5.49 -3.25
N LEU A 102 -8.48 -6.20 -2.20
CA LEU A 102 -7.90 -7.54 -2.34
C LEU A 102 -8.91 -8.51 -2.97
N ALA A 103 -10.19 -8.46 -2.56
CA ALA A 103 -11.23 -9.28 -3.18
C ALA A 103 -11.38 -8.99 -4.68
N PHE A 104 -11.27 -7.73 -5.10
CA PHE A 104 -11.32 -7.33 -6.50
C PHE A 104 -10.09 -7.82 -7.29
N GLU A 105 -8.87 -7.56 -6.80
CA GLU A 105 -7.62 -7.96 -7.46
C GLU A 105 -7.50 -9.49 -7.57
N PHE A 106 -7.77 -10.20 -6.47
CA PHE A 106 -7.64 -11.65 -6.44
C PHE A 106 -8.79 -12.38 -7.14
N LYS A 107 -9.86 -11.69 -7.53
CA LYS A 107 -10.96 -12.28 -8.33
C LYS A 107 -10.44 -12.86 -9.66
N SER A 108 -9.45 -12.20 -10.25
CA SER A 108 -8.84 -12.57 -11.53
C SER A 108 -7.46 -13.19 -11.37
N SER A 109 -6.99 -13.40 -10.14
CA SER A 109 -5.67 -13.99 -9.92
C SER A 109 -5.68 -15.45 -10.37
N PRO A 110 -4.78 -15.86 -11.29
CA PRO A 110 -4.66 -17.26 -11.66
C PRO A 110 -4.29 -18.06 -10.42
N ARG A 111 -5.00 -19.17 -10.18
CA ARG A 111 -4.57 -20.14 -9.18
C ARG A 111 -3.33 -20.83 -9.71
N MET A 112 -2.18 -20.53 -9.13
CA MET A 112 -0.94 -21.24 -9.41
C MET A 112 -1.00 -22.59 -8.72
N THR A 113 -1.15 -23.65 -9.50
CA THR A 113 -1.01 -25.03 -9.02
C THR A 113 0.35 -25.56 -9.45
N PHE A 114 1.08 -26.17 -8.52
CA PHE A 114 2.28 -26.92 -8.86
C PHE A 114 1.88 -28.09 -9.75
N SER A 115 2.35 -28.08 -10.99
CA SER A 115 2.10 -29.15 -11.96
C SER A 115 3.07 -30.30 -11.70
N GLU A 116 2.59 -31.55 -11.78
CA GLU A 116 3.43 -32.76 -11.70
C GLU A 116 4.43 -32.87 -12.87
N GLU A 117 4.32 -32.00 -13.88
CA GLU A 117 5.23 -31.92 -15.02
C GLU A 117 6.67 -31.49 -14.67
N TYR A 118 6.87 -30.89 -13.49
CA TYR A 118 8.19 -30.45 -13.03
C TYR A 118 8.78 -31.44 -12.00
N GLU A 119 9.99 -31.94 -12.26
CA GLU A 119 10.69 -32.86 -11.36
C GLU A 119 10.97 -32.24 -9.98
N THR A 120 11.18 -30.92 -9.92
CA THR A 120 11.41 -30.19 -8.67
C THR A 120 10.60 -28.89 -8.60
N PHE A 121 10.25 -28.49 -7.37
CA PHE A 121 9.66 -27.17 -7.12
C PHE A 121 10.58 -26.02 -7.55
N GLY A 122 11.91 -26.22 -7.50
CA GLY A 122 12.87 -25.23 -7.95
C GLY A 122 12.78 -24.94 -9.44
N ASP A 123 12.52 -25.96 -10.26
CA ASP A 123 12.40 -25.80 -11.71
C ASP A 123 11.05 -25.20 -12.11
N TYR A 124 10.00 -25.50 -11.35
CA TYR A 124 8.73 -24.77 -11.43
C TYR A 124 8.90 -23.28 -11.09
N LEU A 125 9.59 -22.93 -10.02
CA LEU A 125 9.84 -21.51 -9.67
C LEU A 125 10.63 -20.78 -10.76
N LYS A 126 11.63 -21.44 -11.37
CA LYS A 126 12.38 -20.85 -12.50
C LYS A 126 11.48 -20.63 -13.71
N SER A 127 10.60 -21.59 -14.05
CA SER A 127 9.70 -21.43 -15.20
C SER A 127 8.68 -20.31 -14.97
N VAL A 128 8.13 -20.20 -13.75
CA VAL A 128 7.25 -19.08 -13.36
C VAL A 128 7.99 -17.74 -13.45
N TRP A 129 9.21 -17.65 -12.94
CA TRP A 129 9.98 -16.40 -12.97
C TRP A 129 10.35 -15.97 -14.39
N THR A 130 10.86 -16.90 -15.21
CA THR A 130 11.28 -16.62 -16.60
C THR A 130 10.12 -16.28 -17.53
N SER A 131 8.93 -16.84 -17.27
CA SER A 131 7.71 -16.52 -18.03
C SER A 131 7.03 -15.23 -17.59
N HIS A 132 7.39 -14.69 -16.42
CA HIS A 132 6.77 -13.48 -15.89
C HIS A 132 7.29 -12.21 -16.58
N ILE A 133 6.39 -11.29 -16.93
CA ILE A 133 6.69 -10.04 -17.64
C ILE A 133 7.76 -9.19 -16.92
N ALA A 134 7.83 -9.27 -15.59
CA ALA A 134 8.84 -8.56 -14.81
C ALA A 134 10.29 -8.95 -15.15
N SER A 135 10.53 -10.17 -15.65
CA SER A 135 11.88 -10.62 -16.05
C SER A 135 12.42 -9.89 -17.30
N HIS A 136 11.53 -9.35 -18.13
CA HIS A 136 11.86 -8.64 -19.38
C HIS A 136 11.12 -7.29 -19.45
N HIS A 137 10.92 -6.63 -18.31
CA HIS A 137 10.06 -5.46 -18.25
C HIS A 137 10.64 -4.31 -19.09
N PRO A 138 9.89 -3.73 -20.06
CA PRO A 138 10.38 -2.69 -20.97
C PRO A 138 10.94 -1.44 -20.28
N LEU A 139 10.56 -1.22 -19.02
CA LEU A 139 11.12 -0.17 -18.18
C LEU A 139 12.65 -0.29 -18.03
N PHE A 140 13.19 -1.50 -17.88
CA PHE A 140 14.63 -1.69 -17.71
C PHE A 140 15.39 -1.40 -19.00
N ASP A 141 14.86 -1.82 -20.15
CA ASP A 141 15.37 -1.44 -21.46
C ASP A 141 15.36 0.08 -21.66
N PHE A 142 14.28 0.76 -21.25
CA PHE A 142 14.17 2.22 -21.33
C PHE A 142 15.18 2.91 -20.40
N LEU A 143 15.33 2.44 -19.17
CA LEU A 143 16.30 2.97 -18.20
C LEU A 143 17.74 2.83 -18.69
N GLU A 144 18.07 1.72 -19.34
CA GLU A 144 19.40 1.47 -19.88
C GLU A 144 19.69 2.34 -21.12
N LYS A 145 18.74 2.44 -22.06
CA LYS A 145 19.03 2.94 -23.41
C LYS A 145 18.59 4.38 -23.65
N SER A 146 17.56 4.87 -22.96
CA SER A 146 16.81 6.06 -23.37
C SER A 146 16.48 7.05 -22.25
N ALA A 147 16.67 6.68 -20.98
CA ALA A 147 16.28 7.53 -19.86
C ALA A 147 17.18 8.77 -19.72
N SER A 148 16.54 9.93 -19.59
CA SER A 148 17.24 11.15 -19.19
C SER A 148 17.64 11.10 -17.71
N LYS A 149 18.60 11.95 -17.32
CA LYS A 149 19.07 12.04 -15.93
C LYS A 149 17.94 12.38 -14.94
N GLU A 150 16.98 13.20 -15.35
CA GLU A 150 15.81 13.55 -14.53
C GLU A 150 14.85 12.37 -14.36
N GLN A 151 14.55 11.64 -15.44
CA GLN A 151 13.70 10.45 -15.39
C GLN A 151 14.34 9.33 -14.57
N LEU A 152 15.65 9.13 -14.69
CA LEU A 152 16.41 8.20 -13.87
C LEU A 152 16.35 8.61 -12.38
N GLY A 153 16.45 9.91 -12.09
CA GLY A 153 16.28 10.45 -10.75
C GLY A 153 14.89 10.18 -10.17
N ILE A 154 13.83 10.29 -10.97
CA ILE A 154 12.46 9.96 -10.56
C ILE A 154 12.32 8.46 -10.26
N PHE A 155 12.86 7.60 -11.13
CA PHE A 155 12.85 6.15 -10.93
C PHE A 155 13.55 5.75 -9.62
N LEU A 156 14.77 6.26 -9.39
CA LEU A 156 15.52 5.98 -8.16
C LEU A 156 14.81 6.53 -6.93
N LYS A 157 14.12 7.67 -7.04
CA LYS A 157 13.32 8.21 -5.94
C LYS A 157 12.12 7.31 -5.61
N SER A 158 11.43 6.77 -6.62
CA SER A 158 10.35 5.80 -6.37
C SER A 158 10.87 4.47 -5.82
N ASP A 159 11.98 3.95 -6.36
CA ASP A 159 12.56 2.68 -5.95
C ASP A 159 13.11 2.74 -4.52
N SER A 160 13.80 3.83 -4.17
CA SER A 160 14.29 4.05 -2.81
C SER A 160 13.16 4.15 -1.78
N ALA A 161 12.02 4.76 -2.11
CA ALA A 161 10.86 4.79 -1.23
C ALA A 161 10.28 3.39 -1.00
N LEU A 162 10.20 2.57 -2.05
CA LEU A 162 9.74 1.18 -1.96
C LEU A 162 10.71 0.33 -1.15
N ASN A 163 12.01 0.48 -1.35
CA ASN A 163 13.05 -0.24 -0.59
C ASN A 163 13.03 0.13 0.91
N LEU A 164 12.83 1.41 1.25
CA LEU A 164 12.69 1.84 2.64
C LEU A 164 11.46 1.24 3.31
N ILE A 165 10.32 1.20 2.62
CA ILE A 165 9.08 0.59 3.13
C ILE A 165 9.24 -0.93 3.24
N PHE A 166 9.83 -1.59 2.25
CA PHE A 166 10.06 -3.03 2.28
C PHE A 166 10.84 -3.48 3.52
N LEU A 167 11.87 -2.73 3.93
CA LEU A 167 12.63 -3.01 5.16
C LEU A 167 11.75 -2.89 6.42
N ILE A 168 10.82 -1.94 6.46
CA ILE A 168 9.86 -1.79 7.58
C ILE A 168 8.91 -2.99 7.62
N TRP A 169 8.37 -3.40 6.48
CA TRP A 169 7.46 -4.55 6.39
C TRP A 169 8.15 -5.86 6.77
N LEU A 170 9.39 -6.05 6.32
CA LEU A 170 10.22 -7.17 6.73
C LEU A 170 10.45 -7.18 8.25
N HIS A 171 10.72 -6.01 8.83
CA HIS A 171 10.89 -5.87 10.28
C HIS A 171 9.61 -6.24 11.04
N ILE A 172 8.44 -5.79 10.57
CA ILE A 172 7.14 -6.17 11.16
C ILE A 172 6.88 -7.68 11.03
N LEU A 173 7.17 -8.28 9.87
CA LEU A 173 7.04 -9.73 9.68
C LEU A 173 7.92 -10.50 10.67
N LEU A 174 9.15 -10.04 10.90
CA LEU A 174 10.07 -10.64 11.87
C LEU A 174 9.55 -10.52 13.31
N LEU A 175 8.92 -9.40 13.68
CA LEU A 175 8.31 -9.22 15.00
C LEU A 175 7.11 -10.14 15.24
N VAL A 176 6.39 -10.52 14.17
CA VAL A 176 5.21 -11.39 14.25
C VAL A 176 5.57 -12.89 14.18
N GLN A 177 6.72 -13.24 13.59
CA GLN A 177 7.14 -14.64 13.48
C GLN A 177 7.86 -15.15 14.73
N ASN A 178 7.31 -16.23 15.30
CA ASN A 178 7.88 -16.95 16.43
C ASN A 178 9.21 -17.64 16.03
N LYS A 179 10.35 -17.12 16.52
CA LYS A 179 11.72 -17.68 16.72
C LYS A 179 12.39 -18.62 15.70
N VAL A 180 11.71 -19.19 14.71
CA VAL A 180 12.26 -20.24 13.82
C VAL A 180 12.86 -19.66 12.54
N LEU A 181 12.44 -18.46 12.12
CA LEU A 181 12.90 -17.79 10.89
C LEU A 181 13.76 -16.54 11.14
N GLU A 182 14.09 -16.20 12.39
CA GLU A 182 14.93 -15.03 12.71
C GLU A 182 16.36 -15.18 12.14
N VAL A 183 16.97 -16.36 12.24
CA VAL A 183 18.41 -16.53 11.96
C VAL A 183 18.80 -16.36 10.47
N PRO A 184 18.04 -16.87 9.48
CA PRO A 184 18.38 -16.66 8.07
C PRO A 184 18.12 -15.22 7.62
N LEU A 185 17.01 -14.61 8.02
CA LEU A 185 16.61 -13.28 7.57
C LEU A 185 17.48 -12.16 8.18
N VAL A 186 17.85 -12.29 9.47
CA VAL A 186 18.78 -11.35 10.12
C VAL A 186 20.18 -11.40 9.47
N LYS A 187 20.64 -12.59 9.05
CA LYS A 187 21.91 -12.74 8.33
C LYS A 187 21.90 -12.13 6.92
N ILE A 188 20.78 -12.20 6.21
CA ILE A 188 20.66 -11.67 4.85
C ILE A 188 20.68 -10.13 4.85
N TYR A 189 20.12 -9.48 5.88
CA TYR A 189 19.97 -8.01 5.91
C TYR A 189 20.96 -7.27 6.82
N GLY A 190 21.93 -7.96 7.42
CA GLY A 190 23.04 -7.33 8.12
C GLY A 190 22.65 -6.51 9.36
N MET A 191 21.45 -6.73 9.91
CA MET A 191 21.07 -6.18 11.22
C MET A 191 21.80 -7.00 12.28
N LYS A 192 22.90 -6.45 12.81
CA LYS A 192 23.61 -7.00 13.97
C LYS A 192 22.94 -6.58 15.27
#